data_AF-A0A183BDX2-F1
#
_entry.id   AF-A0A183BDX2-F1
#
_cell.length_a   1.000
_cell.length_b   1.000
_cell.length_c   1.000
_cell.angle_alpha   90.00
_cell.angle_beta   90.00
_cell.angle_gamma   90.00
#
_symmetry.space_group_name_H-M   'P 1'
#
loop_
_entity.id
_entity.type
_entity.pdbx_description
1 polymer ?
#
loop_
_entity_poly.entity_id
_entity_poly.type
_entity_poly.pdbx_seq_one_letter_code
_entity_poly.pdbx_strand_id
1 'polypeptide(L)'
;MRDEDQRRAKKEKLFQFYRDPNAATQCSDMESVKTLPTDDDILNIDGSSFNARAYLEKHLKEKDLSDLILEEKVLTEQIRSLDSEMQTLMYDNYSKFISATDTIRLMKSDFKYVEKEMDCLVKNMSSIGARDRLNATVAALQEKTSGVRKSTKEQGDLQNKSTESVTNSTSADYTRPDILHFANLLTDHILDELSGFASAYASLFAAEKSMDKEDESECTVM
;
A
#
# COMPACT_ATOMS: atom_id res chain seq x y z
N MET A 1 24.24 4.98 -17.67
CA MET A 1 24.64 3.56 -17.52
C MET A 1 24.10 2.96 -16.22
N ARG A 2 24.32 3.59 -15.05
CA ARG A 2 23.79 3.13 -13.73
C ARG A 2 22.27 2.88 -13.64
N ASP A 3 21.44 3.72 -14.25
CA ASP A 3 19.98 3.56 -14.19
C ASP A 3 19.46 2.34 -14.95
N GLU A 4 20.17 1.95 -16.02
CA GLU A 4 19.81 0.78 -16.83
C GLU A 4 20.06 -0.53 -16.09
N ASP A 5 21.12 -0.57 -15.27
CA ASP A 5 21.45 -1.70 -14.39
C ASP A 5 20.44 -1.81 -13.25
N GLN A 6 20.03 -0.67 -12.68
CA GLN A 6 19.01 -0.63 -11.63
C GLN A 6 17.63 -1.05 -12.14
N ARG A 7 17.30 -0.68 -13.38
CA ARG A 7 16.09 -1.11 -14.09
C ARG A 7 16.13 -2.62 -14.41
N ARG A 8 17.28 -3.16 -14.82
CA ARG A 8 17.48 -4.61 -15.03
C ARG A 8 17.36 -5.39 -13.73
N ALA A 9 17.96 -4.90 -12.64
CA ALA A 9 17.87 -5.53 -11.32
C ALA A 9 16.44 -5.54 -10.77
N LYS A 10 15.68 -4.45 -10.97
CA LYS A 10 14.26 -4.40 -10.58
C LYS A 10 13.40 -5.36 -11.42
N LYS A 11 13.66 -5.43 -12.73
CA LYS A 11 12.98 -6.35 -13.64
C LYS A 11 13.23 -7.81 -13.21
N GLU A 12 14.48 -8.16 -12.94
CA GLU A 12 14.87 -9.51 -12.51
C GLU A 12 14.20 -9.93 -11.19
N LYS A 13 14.17 -9.04 -10.20
CA LYS A 13 13.46 -9.28 -8.93
C LYS A 13 11.96 -9.52 -9.11
N LEU A 14 11.35 -8.78 -10.04
CA LEU A 14 9.94 -8.95 -10.35
C LEU A 14 9.68 -10.28 -11.06
N PHE A 15 10.54 -10.68 -11.99
CA PHE A 15 10.43 -11.99 -12.66
C PHE A 15 10.59 -13.16 -11.68
N GLN A 16 11.47 -13.05 -10.68
CA GLN A 16 11.61 -14.07 -9.64
C GLN A 16 10.34 -14.21 -8.78
N PHE A 17 9.67 -13.10 -8.46
CA PHE A 17 8.45 -13.10 -7.66
C PHE A 17 7.28 -13.85 -8.34
N TYR A 18 7.19 -13.81 -9.67
CA TYR A 18 6.13 -14.46 -10.43
C TYR A 18 6.48 -15.87 -10.92
N ARG A 19 7.69 -16.37 -10.63
CA ARG A 19 8.17 -17.67 -11.13
C ARG A 19 7.56 -18.87 -10.39
N ASP A 20 7.04 -18.68 -9.18
CA ASP A 20 6.41 -19.73 -8.38
C ASP A 20 4.97 -19.40 -7.99
N PRO A 21 3.96 -20.16 -8.44
CA PRO A 21 2.55 -19.91 -8.12
C PRO A 21 2.19 -20.16 -6.64
N ASN A 22 3.12 -20.70 -5.84
CA ASN A 22 2.95 -20.97 -4.40
C ASN A 22 3.74 -20.01 -3.48
N ALA A 23 4.44 -19.01 -4.03
CA ALA A 23 5.29 -18.09 -3.25
C ALA A 23 4.50 -17.12 -2.34
N ALA A 24 3.19 -16.94 -2.57
CA ALA A 24 2.37 -16.04 -1.74
C ALA A 24 2.05 -16.60 -0.34
N THR A 25 2.26 -17.90 -0.08
CA THR A 25 1.73 -18.57 1.12
C THR A 25 2.79 -18.93 2.17
N GLN A 26 4.09 -18.81 1.89
CA GLN A 26 5.14 -19.16 2.87
C GLN A 26 6.23 -18.08 2.93
N CYS A 27 6.04 -17.12 3.84
CA CYS A 27 7.09 -16.23 4.34
C CYS A 27 7.60 -16.77 5.67
N SER A 28 8.50 -17.76 5.60
CA SER A 28 9.45 -18.03 6.67
C SER A 28 10.59 -18.85 6.08
N ASP A 29 11.77 -18.26 6.10
CA ASP A 29 13.08 -18.89 5.98
C ASP A 29 13.45 -19.48 4.60
N MET A 30 14.28 -18.76 3.83
CA MET A 30 15.43 -19.42 3.21
C MET A 30 16.56 -18.47 2.77
N GLU A 31 17.69 -18.77 3.37
CA GLU A 31 19.06 -18.54 2.95
C GLU A 31 19.34 -19.10 1.53
N SER A 32 20.34 -18.50 0.85
CA SER A 32 20.99 -18.96 -0.38
C SER A 32 20.26 -18.74 -1.72
N VAL A 33 20.44 -17.53 -2.26
CA VAL A 33 20.25 -17.23 -3.68
C VAL A 33 21.31 -17.98 -4.50
N LYS A 34 20.89 -19.01 -5.24
CA LYS A 34 21.71 -19.57 -6.32
C LYS A 34 21.59 -18.64 -7.53
N THR A 35 22.67 -17.91 -7.79
CA THR A 35 22.90 -17.12 -9.00
C THR A 35 22.58 -17.91 -10.26
N LEU A 36 21.83 -17.30 -11.19
CA LEU A 36 21.73 -17.75 -12.57
C LEU A 36 23.15 -17.92 -13.13
N PRO A 37 23.53 -19.12 -13.62
CA PRO A 37 24.78 -19.27 -14.32
C PRO A 37 24.67 -18.45 -15.61
N THR A 38 25.66 -17.60 -15.89
CA THR A 38 25.97 -17.25 -17.28
C THR A 38 26.36 -18.54 -17.96
N ASP A 39 25.37 -19.21 -18.55
CA ASP A 39 25.62 -20.37 -19.37
C ASP A 39 26.23 -19.88 -20.68
N ASP A 40 27.57 -19.78 -20.68
CA ASP A 40 28.38 -19.40 -21.83
C ASP A 40 28.45 -20.55 -22.88
N ASP A 41 27.67 -21.62 -22.71
CA ASP A 41 27.60 -22.70 -23.68
C ASP A 41 26.91 -22.23 -24.97
N ILE A 42 27.70 -22.09 -26.03
CA ILE A 42 27.24 -21.72 -27.37
C ILE A 42 26.34 -22.79 -28.00
N LEU A 43 26.27 -23.99 -27.42
CA LEU A 43 25.43 -25.11 -27.88
C LEU A 43 24.11 -25.23 -27.11
N ASN A 44 23.91 -24.48 -26.01
CA ASN A 44 22.64 -24.53 -25.31
C ASN A 44 21.58 -23.70 -26.05
N ILE A 45 20.49 -24.34 -26.51
CA ILE A 45 19.36 -23.68 -27.21
C ILE A 45 18.68 -22.63 -26.33
N ASP A 46 18.62 -22.87 -25.01
CA ASP A 46 18.00 -21.96 -24.04
C ASP A 46 18.97 -20.89 -23.53
N GLY A 47 20.25 -20.97 -23.93
CA GLY A 47 21.34 -20.11 -23.48
C GLY A 47 21.38 -18.77 -24.18
N SER A 48 21.81 -17.73 -23.46
CA SER A 48 21.91 -16.37 -24.03
C SER A 48 23.01 -16.21 -25.09
N SER A 49 23.99 -17.10 -25.10
CA SER A 49 25.11 -17.16 -26.05
C SER A 49 24.91 -18.20 -27.17
N PHE A 50 23.68 -18.69 -27.36
CA PHE A 50 23.37 -19.74 -28.35
C PHE A 50 23.85 -19.37 -29.76
N ASN A 51 24.61 -20.29 -30.38
CA ASN A 51 25.04 -20.19 -31.76
C ASN A 51 24.41 -21.30 -32.60
N ALA A 52 23.34 -20.94 -33.33
CA ALA A 52 22.59 -21.87 -34.17
C ALA A 52 23.47 -22.59 -35.21
N ARG A 53 24.51 -21.93 -35.74
CA ARG A 53 25.40 -22.52 -36.75
C ARG A 53 26.32 -23.58 -36.16
N ALA A 54 26.92 -23.30 -35.00
CA ALA A 54 27.76 -24.26 -34.29
C ALA A 54 26.95 -25.46 -33.77
N TYR A 55 25.74 -25.21 -33.27
CA TYR A 55 24.79 -26.25 -32.85
C TYR A 55 24.43 -27.18 -34.02
N LEU A 56 24.05 -26.60 -35.16
CA LEU A 56 23.70 -27.38 -36.35
C LEU A 56 24.89 -28.15 -36.92
N GLU A 57 26.07 -27.54 -36.99
CA GLU A 57 27.28 -28.21 -37.50
C GLU A 57 27.68 -29.41 -36.64
N LYS A 58 27.53 -29.31 -35.32
CA LYS A 58 27.72 -30.43 -34.40
C LYS A 58 26.67 -31.52 -34.65
N HIS A 59 25.39 -31.17 -34.73
CA HIS A 59 24.31 -32.14 -34.94
C HIS A 59 24.42 -32.87 -36.28
N LEU A 60 24.84 -32.18 -37.35
CA LEU A 60 25.07 -32.78 -38.66
C LEU A 60 26.28 -33.74 -38.68
N LYS A 61 27.25 -33.58 -37.77
CA LYS A 61 28.41 -34.48 -37.65
C LYS A 61 28.13 -35.69 -36.76
N GLU A 62 27.24 -35.56 -35.79
CA GLU A 62 27.04 -36.55 -34.73
C GLU A 62 25.75 -37.38 -34.88
N LYS A 63 24.73 -36.90 -35.61
CA LYS A 63 23.41 -37.56 -35.74
C LYS A 63 23.12 -38.08 -37.14
N ASP A 64 22.38 -39.19 -37.21
CA ASP A 64 21.88 -39.74 -38.46
C ASP A 64 20.67 -38.94 -38.98
N LEU A 65 20.41 -39.01 -40.29
CA LEU A 65 19.36 -38.23 -40.95
C LEU A 65 17.96 -38.50 -40.34
N SER A 66 17.67 -39.75 -39.97
CA SER A 66 16.40 -40.13 -39.34
C SER A 66 16.21 -39.43 -37.99
N ASP A 67 17.28 -39.34 -37.20
CA ASP A 67 17.27 -38.69 -35.89
C ASP A 67 17.10 -37.17 -36.04
N LEU A 68 17.73 -36.58 -37.07
CA LEU A 68 17.59 -35.16 -37.37
C LEU A 68 16.16 -34.78 -37.78
N ILE A 69 15.48 -35.63 -38.57
CA ILE A 69 14.07 -35.43 -38.95
C ILE A 69 13.15 -35.57 -37.73
N LEU A 70 13.45 -36.49 -36.82
CA LEU A 70 12.68 -36.62 -35.58
C LEU A 70 12.88 -35.40 -34.68
N GLU A 71 14.12 -34.94 -34.54
CA GLU A 71 14.47 -33.76 -33.76
C GLU A 71 13.80 -32.49 -34.32
N GLU A 72 13.77 -32.31 -35.64
CA GLU A 72 13.04 -31.21 -36.29
C GLU A 72 11.57 -31.18 -35.89
N LYS A 73 10.91 -32.35 -35.87
CA LYS A 73 9.50 -32.46 -35.47
C LYS A 73 9.30 -32.09 -34.01
N VAL A 74 10.17 -32.59 -33.12
CA VAL A 74 10.12 -32.27 -31.69
C VAL A 74 10.32 -30.77 -31.47
N LEU A 75 11.31 -30.16 -32.11
CA LEU A 75 11.55 -28.71 -32.01
C LEU A 75 10.35 -27.91 -32.53
N THR A 76 9.74 -28.35 -33.62
CA THR A 76 8.53 -27.71 -34.17
C THR A 76 7.35 -27.78 -33.19
N GLU A 77 7.17 -28.92 -32.52
CA GLU A 77 6.15 -29.09 -31.48
C GLU A 77 6.45 -28.23 -30.24
N GLN A 78 7.71 -28.16 -29.80
CA GLN A 78 8.14 -27.30 -28.70
C GLN A 78 7.91 -25.82 -29.00
N ILE A 79 8.22 -25.35 -30.22
CA ILE A 79 7.93 -23.97 -30.64
C ILE A 79 6.44 -23.67 -30.54
N ARG A 80 5.57 -24.59 -30.97
CA ARG A 80 4.11 -24.43 -30.88
C ARG A 80 3.61 -24.43 -29.44
N SER A 81 4.14 -25.32 -28.60
CA SER A 81 3.80 -25.37 -27.16
C SER A 81 4.18 -24.06 -26.49
N LEU A 82 5.40 -23.59 -26.72
CA LEU A 82 5.92 -22.37 -26.12
C LEU A 82 5.11 -21.13 -26.55
N ASP A 83 4.69 -21.05 -27.82
CA ASP A 83 3.81 -19.98 -28.30
C ASP A 83 2.42 -20.05 -27.63
N SER A 84 1.84 -21.24 -27.51
CA SER A 84 0.56 -21.44 -26.82
C SER A 84 0.64 -21.09 -25.32
N GLU A 85 1.73 -21.45 -24.65
CA GLU A 85 1.99 -21.13 -23.25
C GLU A 85 2.17 -19.62 -23.06
N MET A 86 2.93 -18.97 -23.94
CA MET A 86 3.08 -17.52 -23.95
C MET A 86 1.74 -16.82 -24.13
N GLN A 87 0.91 -17.29 -25.07
CA GLN A 87 -0.44 -16.74 -25.29
C GLN A 87 -1.32 -16.93 -24.06
N THR A 88 -1.33 -18.13 -23.48
CA THR A 88 -2.11 -18.43 -22.26
C THR A 88 -1.70 -17.50 -21.12
N LEU A 89 -0.39 -17.32 -20.91
CA LEU A 89 0.13 -16.41 -19.91
C LEU A 89 -0.32 -14.97 -20.17
N MET A 90 -0.26 -14.50 -21.42
CA MET A 90 -0.76 -13.18 -21.77
C MET A 90 -2.25 -13.04 -21.46
N TYR A 91 -3.08 -13.99 -21.88
CA TYR A 91 -4.51 -13.96 -21.64
C TYR A 91 -4.85 -13.93 -20.15
N ASP A 92 -4.21 -14.79 -19.35
CA ASP A 92 -4.44 -14.84 -17.90
C ASP A 92 -4.03 -13.53 -17.21
N ASN A 93 -2.88 -12.97 -17.58
CA ASN A 93 -2.40 -11.72 -17.00
C ASN A 93 -3.27 -10.53 -17.41
N TYR A 94 -3.65 -10.42 -18.69
CA TYR A 94 -4.52 -9.35 -19.14
C TYR A 94 -5.93 -9.47 -18.55
N SER A 95 -6.47 -10.68 -18.45
CA SER A 95 -7.77 -10.91 -17.81
C SER A 95 -7.76 -10.47 -16.34
N LYS A 96 -6.69 -10.81 -15.60
CA LYS A 96 -6.48 -10.36 -14.21
C LYS A 96 -6.32 -8.84 -14.12
N PHE A 97 -5.56 -8.23 -15.03
CA PHE A 97 -5.35 -6.78 -15.04
C PHE A 97 -6.64 -6.00 -15.32
N ILE A 98 -7.44 -6.46 -16.29
CA ILE A 98 -8.74 -5.88 -16.61
C ILE A 98 -9.66 -5.99 -15.38
N SER A 99 -9.74 -7.19 -14.78
CA SER A 99 -10.58 -7.45 -13.59
C SER A 99 -10.15 -6.61 -12.39
N ALA A 100 -8.84 -6.46 -12.14
CA ALA A 100 -8.32 -5.63 -11.07
C ALA A 100 -8.63 -4.14 -11.32
N THR A 101 -8.50 -3.68 -12.56
CA THR A 101 -8.85 -2.30 -12.94
C THR A 101 -10.35 -2.04 -12.75
N ASP A 102 -11.21 -2.98 -13.11
CA ASP A 102 -12.65 -2.89 -12.88
C ASP A 102 -12.99 -2.87 -11.39
N THR A 103 -12.31 -3.68 -10.59
CA THR A 103 -12.45 -3.68 -9.12
C THR A 103 -12.03 -2.33 -8.53
N ILE A 104 -10.90 -1.76 -8.97
CA ILE A 104 -10.47 -0.41 -8.53
C ILE A 104 -11.51 0.64 -8.91
N ARG A 105 -12.11 0.55 -10.11
CA ARG A 105 -13.17 1.47 -10.53
C ARG A 105 -14.42 1.34 -9.66
N LEU A 106 -14.82 0.12 -9.32
CA LEU A 106 -15.94 -0.15 -8.42
C LEU A 106 -15.66 0.40 -7.02
N MET A 107 -14.51 0.05 -6.43
CA MET A 107 -14.08 0.54 -5.12
C MET A 107 -14.06 2.07 -5.05
N LYS A 108 -13.62 2.74 -6.13
CA LYS A 108 -13.63 4.20 -6.22
C LYS A 108 -15.06 4.76 -6.22
N SER A 109 -16.01 4.09 -6.87
CA SER A 109 -17.42 4.48 -6.84
C SER A 109 -18.02 4.27 -5.44
N ASP A 110 -17.73 3.14 -4.82
CA ASP A 110 -18.20 2.81 -3.48
C ASP A 110 -17.65 3.78 -2.44
N PHE A 111 -16.37 4.16 -2.53
CA PHE A 111 -15.76 5.14 -1.65
C PHE A 111 -16.44 6.52 -1.77
N LYS A 112 -16.78 6.96 -2.98
CA LYS A 112 -17.53 8.21 -3.19
C LYS A 112 -18.92 8.16 -2.56
N TYR A 113 -19.58 7.01 -2.58
CA TYR A 113 -20.86 6.83 -1.91
C TYR A 113 -20.70 6.94 -0.38
N VAL A 114 -19.69 6.27 0.19
CA VAL A 114 -19.39 6.33 1.63
C VAL A 114 -19.02 7.75 2.07
N GLU A 115 -18.22 8.46 1.30
CA GLU A 115 -17.85 9.86 1.54
C GLU A 115 -19.10 10.75 1.63
N LYS A 116 -20.03 10.60 0.69
CA LYS A 116 -21.30 11.34 0.69
C LYS A 116 -22.15 11.05 1.93
N GLU A 117 -22.19 9.79 2.37
CA GLU A 117 -22.94 9.40 3.55
C GLU A 117 -22.28 9.93 4.85
N MET A 118 -20.96 9.93 4.92
CA MET A 118 -20.20 10.53 6.01
C MET A 118 -20.43 12.04 6.10
N ASP A 119 -20.45 12.75 4.97
CA ASP A 119 -20.80 14.16 4.90
C ASP A 119 -22.23 14.44 5.39
N CYS A 120 -23.17 13.56 5.06
CA CYS A 120 -24.55 13.63 5.55
C CYS A 120 -24.59 13.47 7.07
N LEU A 121 -23.87 12.49 7.60
CA LEU A 121 -23.77 12.24 9.02
C LEU A 121 -23.15 13.43 9.78
N VAL A 122 -22.08 14.03 9.26
CA VAL A 122 -21.44 15.22 9.85
C VAL A 122 -22.41 16.40 9.90
N LYS A 123 -23.20 16.61 8.84
CA LYS A 123 -24.25 17.65 8.81
C LYS A 123 -25.32 17.38 9.86
N ASN A 124 -25.75 16.13 10.01
CA ASN A 124 -26.74 15.75 11.02
C ASN A 124 -26.20 15.95 12.44
N MET A 125 -24.97 15.52 12.74
CA MET A 125 -24.33 15.74 14.04
C MET A 125 -24.15 17.24 14.36
N SER A 126 -23.79 18.04 13.36
CA SER A 126 -23.70 19.50 13.51
C SER A 126 -25.06 20.14 13.82
N SER A 127 -26.13 19.64 13.19
CA SER A 127 -27.52 20.06 13.46
C SER A 127 -27.98 19.68 14.87
N ILE A 128 -27.62 18.47 15.33
CA ILE A 128 -27.88 18.02 16.71
C ILE A 128 -27.14 18.92 17.70
N GLY A 129 -25.83 19.15 17.51
CA GLY A 129 -25.07 20.05 18.37
C GLY A 129 -25.60 21.49 18.38
N ALA A 130 -26.13 21.99 17.26
CA ALA A 130 -26.82 23.28 17.22
C ALA A 130 -28.13 23.27 18.01
N ARG A 131 -28.90 22.19 17.94
CA ARG A 131 -30.11 21.99 18.76
C ARG A 131 -29.78 21.91 20.25
N ASP A 132 -28.71 21.23 20.64
CA ASP A 132 -28.31 21.14 22.05
C ASP A 132 -27.86 22.49 22.60
N ARG A 133 -27.11 23.29 21.83
CA ARG A 133 -26.80 24.67 22.19
C ARG A 133 -28.06 25.51 22.36
N LEU A 134 -29.03 25.38 21.44
CA LEU A 134 -30.32 26.07 21.56
C LEU A 134 -31.06 25.63 22.84
N ASN A 135 -31.14 24.33 23.09
CA ASN A 135 -31.78 23.78 24.30
C ASN A 135 -31.11 24.30 25.58
N ALA A 136 -29.78 24.39 25.62
CA ALA A 136 -29.05 24.97 26.74
C ALA A 136 -29.38 26.46 26.95
N THR A 137 -29.47 27.25 25.88
CA THR A 137 -29.88 28.67 25.99
C THR A 137 -31.32 28.83 26.47
N VAL A 138 -32.23 27.97 26.01
CA VAL A 138 -33.63 27.96 26.46
C VAL A 138 -33.72 27.62 27.94
N ALA A 139 -32.98 26.61 28.41
CA ALA A 139 -32.92 26.25 29.83
C ALA A 139 -32.40 27.41 30.69
N ALA A 140 -31.32 28.07 30.26
CA ALA A 140 -30.76 29.23 30.97
C ALA A 140 -31.73 30.44 31.02
N LEU A 141 -32.54 30.64 29.96
CA LEU A 141 -33.59 31.66 29.96
C LEU A 141 -34.77 31.29 30.88
N GLN A 142 -35.15 30.01 30.95
CA GLN A 142 -36.19 29.52 31.86
C GLN A 142 -35.80 29.74 33.34
N GLU A 143 -34.54 29.49 33.70
CA GLU A 143 -34.03 29.75 35.06
C GLU A 143 -34.06 31.24 35.43
N LYS A 144 -33.70 32.13 34.49
CA LYS A 144 -33.80 33.58 34.74
C LYS A 144 -35.24 34.05 34.92
N THR A 145 -36.20 33.47 34.18
CA THR A 145 -37.62 33.83 34.31
C THR A 145 -38.27 33.27 35.58
N SER A 146 -37.80 32.15 36.13
CA SER A 146 -38.23 31.66 37.45
C SER A 146 -37.62 32.48 38.60
N GLY A 147 -36.40 33.01 38.43
CA GLY A 147 -35.80 33.99 39.35
C GLY A 147 -36.57 35.30 39.45
N VAL A 148 -37.01 35.87 38.32
CA VAL A 148 -37.84 37.10 38.29
C VAL A 148 -39.21 36.88 38.95
N ARG A 149 -39.78 35.67 38.89
CA ARG A 149 -41.05 35.37 39.58
C ARG A 149 -40.95 35.35 41.10
N LYS A 150 -39.76 35.18 41.69
CA LYS A 150 -39.57 35.26 43.16
C LYS A 150 -39.59 36.71 43.69
N SER A 151 -39.29 37.70 42.85
CA SER A 151 -39.32 39.13 43.25
C SER A 151 -40.72 39.76 43.22
N THR A 152 -41.74 39.05 42.72
CA THR A 152 -43.12 39.59 42.59
C THR A 152 -44.17 38.82 43.42
N LYS A 153 -43.77 37.86 44.25
CA LYS A 153 -44.69 37.15 45.16
C LYS A 153 -44.06 36.84 46.51
N GLU A 154 -43.97 37.84 47.39
CA GLU A 154 -44.37 37.62 48.79
C GLU A 154 -45.91 37.68 48.85
N GLN A 155 -46.60 36.69 48.28
CA GLN A 155 -47.97 36.31 48.63
C GLN A 155 -48.34 35.05 47.83
N GLY A 156 -48.58 33.93 48.52
CA GLY A 156 -49.35 32.79 47.97
C GLY A 156 -48.62 31.45 47.90
N ASP A 157 -48.64 30.75 49.05
CA ASP A 157 -48.92 29.33 49.31
C ASP A 157 -48.43 28.16 48.42
N LEU A 158 -47.98 27.15 49.20
CA LEU A 158 -47.83 25.69 49.01
C LEU A 158 -48.33 25.06 47.70
N GLN A 159 -47.51 24.21 47.07
CA GLN A 159 -47.45 22.76 47.33
C GLN A 159 -46.68 22.01 46.21
N ASN A 160 -46.00 20.92 46.61
CA ASN A 160 -45.56 19.76 45.81
C ASN A 160 -44.34 19.94 44.89
N LYS A 161 -43.39 18.99 44.81
CA LYS A 161 -43.15 17.71 45.48
C LYS A 161 -41.74 17.31 45.03
N SER A 162 -41.00 16.70 45.96
CA SER A 162 -39.71 16.01 45.79
C SER A 162 -39.55 15.38 44.38
N THR A 163 -38.40 15.52 43.74
CA THR A 163 -37.31 14.54 43.91
C THR A 163 -35.91 15.16 43.92
N GLU A 164 -35.10 14.59 44.79
CA GLU A 164 -33.73 14.95 45.15
C GLU A 164 -32.74 15.00 43.98
N SER A 165 -31.85 15.97 44.10
CA SER A 165 -30.51 15.98 43.58
C SER A 165 -29.72 14.76 44.06
N VAL A 166 -29.04 14.07 43.14
CA VAL A 166 -27.74 13.49 43.44
C VAL A 166 -26.74 14.12 42.47
N THR A 167 -25.91 14.97 43.05
CA THR A 167 -24.75 15.59 42.45
C THR A 167 -23.60 14.58 42.35
N ASN A 168 -22.59 15.00 41.58
CA ASN A 168 -21.23 14.47 41.48
C ASN A 168 -21.10 13.50 40.29
N SER A 169 -20.18 13.67 39.37
CA SER A 169 -18.84 14.25 39.52
C SER A 169 -18.25 14.51 38.13
N THR A 170 -17.60 15.66 38.00
CA THR A 170 -16.21 15.76 37.55
C THR A 170 -15.85 15.16 36.19
N SER A 171 -15.51 16.08 35.29
CA SER A 171 -14.38 15.96 34.36
C SER A 171 -14.49 14.98 33.19
N ALA A 172 -13.92 15.46 32.08
CA ALA A 172 -13.38 14.73 30.96
C ALA A 172 -13.10 13.23 31.21
N ASP A 173 -13.58 12.40 30.29
CA ASP A 173 -12.90 11.23 29.71
C ASP A 173 -13.92 10.15 29.31
N TYR A 174 -14.53 10.33 28.14
CA TYR A 174 -15.30 9.28 27.47
C TYR A 174 -14.71 8.97 26.09
N THR A 175 -13.39 8.80 26.02
CA THR A 175 -12.78 7.98 24.98
C THR A 175 -12.67 6.58 25.55
N ARG A 176 -13.49 5.65 25.04
CA ARG A 176 -13.48 4.23 25.44
C ARG A 176 -12.01 3.74 25.41
N PRO A 177 -11.50 3.05 26.46
CA PRO A 177 -10.11 2.62 26.51
C PRO A 177 -9.64 1.91 25.24
N ASP A 178 -10.51 1.11 24.64
CA ASP A 178 -10.26 0.40 23.38
C ASP A 178 -10.03 1.33 22.18
N ILE A 179 -10.76 2.44 22.12
CA ILE A 179 -10.67 3.42 21.02
C ILE A 179 -9.42 4.28 21.19
N LEU A 180 -9.09 4.67 22.42
CA LEU A 180 -7.89 5.46 22.70
C LEU A 180 -6.62 4.62 22.50
N HIS A 181 -6.64 3.35 22.92
CA HIS A 181 -5.55 2.41 22.68
C HIS A 181 -5.36 2.15 21.18
N PHE A 182 -6.44 1.96 20.42
CA PHE A 182 -6.36 1.82 18.97
C PHE A 182 -5.83 3.09 18.28
N ALA A 183 -6.29 4.27 18.69
CA ALA A 183 -5.80 5.54 18.14
C ALA A 183 -4.30 5.74 18.40
N ASN A 184 -3.84 5.41 19.61
CA ASN A 184 -2.42 5.47 19.95
C ASN A 184 -1.61 4.43 19.16
N LEU A 185 -2.09 3.20 19.02
CA LEU A 185 -1.43 2.15 18.23
C LEU A 185 -1.29 2.53 16.75
N LEU A 186 -2.35 3.12 16.18
CA LEU A 186 -2.33 3.62 14.81
C LEU A 186 -1.36 4.80 14.65
N THR A 187 -1.31 5.68 15.66
CA THR A 187 -0.39 6.82 15.68
C THR A 187 1.06 6.36 15.74
N ASP A 188 1.37 5.39 16.60
CA ASP A 188 2.73 4.82 16.73
C ASP A 188 3.16 4.14 15.43
N HIS A 189 2.28 3.35 14.79
CA HIS A 189 2.57 2.70 13.51
C HIS A 189 2.85 3.71 12.38
N ILE A 190 2.06 4.77 12.29
CA ILE A 190 2.24 5.81 11.27
C ILE A 190 3.53 6.61 11.54
N LEU A 191 3.84 6.91 12.81
CA LEU A 191 5.05 7.63 13.18
C LEU A 191 6.32 6.80 12.92
N ASP A 192 6.29 5.48 13.13
CA ASP A 192 7.42 4.60 12.81
C ASP A 192 7.68 4.53 11.30
N GLU A 193 6.63 4.40 10.48
CA GLU A 193 6.77 4.43 9.01
C GLU A 193 7.28 5.80 8.51
N LEU A 194 6.76 6.89 9.08
CA LEU A 194 7.21 8.24 8.72
C LEU A 194 8.63 8.54 9.20
N SER A 195 9.04 8.01 10.35
CA SER A 195 10.42 8.12 10.85
C SER A 195 11.41 7.42 9.91
N GLY A 196 11.06 6.23 9.44
CA GLY A 196 11.84 5.52 8.42
C GLY A 196 11.97 6.31 7.11
N PHE A 197 10.87 6.90 6.65
CA PHE A 197 10.87 7.75 5.46
C PHE A 197 11.69 9.04 5.64
N ALA A 198 11.56 9.71 6.80
CA ALA A 198 12.32 10.91 7.12
C ALA A 198 13.82 10.64 7.23
N SER A 199 14.21 9.49 7.81
CA SER A 199 15.61 9.06 7.89
C SER A 199 16.20 8.75 6.51
N ALA A 200 15.42 8.09 5.64
CA ALA A 200 15.83 7.84 4.26
C ALA A 200 15.96 9.15 3.46
N TYR A 201 15.02 10.09 3.63
CA TYR A 201 15.06 11.39 2.98
C TYR A 201 16.23 12.26 3.47
N ALA A 202 16.48 12.29 4.78
CA ALA A 202 17.63 12.99 5.37
C ALA A 202 18.96 12.38 4.92
N SER A 203 19.04 11.05 4.75
CA SER A 203 20.23 10.37 4.22
C SER A 203 20.46 10.70 2.74
N LEU A 204 19.39 10.83 1.95
CA LEU A 204 19.47 11.24 0.54
C LEU A 204 20.02 12.67 0.40
N PHE A 205 19.54 13.59 1.24
CA PHE A 205 19.96 15.00 1.22
C PHE A 205 21.34 15.22 1.85
N ALA A 206 21.72 14.42 2.85
CA ALA A 206 23.06 14.43 3.44
C ALA A 206 24.11 13.88 2.46
N ALA A 207 23.76 12.90 1.62
CA ALA A 207 24.63 12.39 0.56
C ALA A 207 24.83 13.40 -0.59
N GLU A 208 23.85 14.27 -0.84
CA GLU A 208 23.98 15.37 -1.82
C GLU A 208 24.95 16.47 -1.32
N LYS A 209 25.02 16.70 -0.01
CA LYS A 209 25.89 17.73 0.58
C LYS A 209 27.37 17.33 0.69
N SER A 210 27.71 16.06 0.48
CA SER A 210 29.12 15.59 0.55
C SER A 210 29.88 15.71 -0.78
N MET A 211 29.30 16.33 -1.83
CA MET A 211 29.93 16.44 -3.15
C MET A 211 30.32 17.87 -3.59
N ASP A 212 30.31 18.86 -2.67
CA ASP A 212 30.67 20.26 -2.96
C ASP A 212 31.87 20.78 -2.13
N LYS A 213 32.80 19.91 -1.71
CA LYS A 213 33.98 20.32 -0.92
C LYS A 213 35.30 19.66 -1.33
N GLU A 214 35.54 19.43 -2.62
CA GLU A 214 36.90 19.16 -3.10
C GLU A 214 37.09 19.77 -4.49
N ASP A 215 37.13 21.10 -4.58
CA ASP A 215 37.67 21.80 -5.76
C ASP A 215 38.09 23.23 -5.38
N GLU A 216 38.97 23.37 -4.39
CA GLU A 216 39.73 24.61 -4.20
C GLU A 216 41.02 24.39 -3.38
N SER A 217 41.90 23.45 -3.78
CA SER A 217 43.28 23.44 -3.28
C SER A 217 44.28 22.64 -4.12
N GLU A 218 44.39 22.87 -5.43
CA GLU A 218 45.65 22.52 -6.13
C GLU A 218 45.87 23.30 -7.43
N CYS A 219 46.15 24.60 -7.31
CA CYS A 219 46.96 25.30 -8.30
C CYS A 219 47.71 26.45 -7.63
N THR A 220 48.74 26.14 -6.83
CA THR A 220 49.86 27.04 -6.52
C THR A 220 51.00 26.21 -5.91
N VAL A 221 52.19 26.37 -6.50
CA VAL A 221 53.54 26.04 -6.02
C VAL A 221 54.24 24.82 -6.64
N MET A 222 55.24 25.20 -7.46
CA MET A 222 56.47 24.52 -7.92
C MET A 222 56.39 23.55 -9.11
#